data_AF-A0A9N9LEJ3-F1
#
_entry.id   AF-A0A9N9LEJ3-F1
#
_cell.length_a   1.000
_cell.length_b   1.000
_cell.length_c   1.000
_cell.angle_alpha   90.00
_cell.angle_beta   90.00
_cell.angle_gamma   90.00
#
_symmetry.space_group_name_H-M   'P 1'
#
loop_
_entity.id
_entity.type
_entity.pdbx_description
1 polymer ?
#
loop_
_entity_poly.entity_id
_entity_poly.type
_entity_poly.pdbx_seq_one_letter_code
_entity_poly.pdbx_strand_id
1 'polypeptide(L)'
;MVFDCVTDTPTMRMCYEAIGLSGGKYFAIEAIDIVTKYTRTDVLADWLMAPIIMGTCVELAGTYGRPAIPENRRFGGKRFLILKKLLSEGVINGHPLEIREGGLAKIPDCINNVRVRGVRGVRAKRQVVSLLAEYIVSCQVNMLALDIDIQCD
;
A
#
# COMPACT_ATOMS: atom_id res chain seq x y z
N MET A 1 -5.08 1.62 -19.51
CA MET A 1 -5.15 1.93 -18.06
C MET A 1 -3.73 1.95 -17.55
N VAL A 2 -3.35 2.97 -16.80
CA VAL A 2 -2.01 3.12 -16.22
C VAL A 2 -2.14 3.17 -14.70
N PHE A 3 -1.26 2.47 -13.99
CA PHE A 3 -1.19 2.45 -12.53
C PHE A 3 0.19 2.98 -12.09
N ASP A 4 0.20 4.11 -11.37
CA ASP A 4 1.40 4.82 -10.94
C ASP A 4 1.71 4.54 -9.46
N CYS A 5 2.83 3.85 -9.22
CA CYS A 5 3.32 3.48 -7.89
C CYS A 5 4.34 4.47 -7.30
N VAL A 6 4.67 5.55 -8.01
CA VAL A 6 5.63 6.58 -7.55
C VAL A 6 4.88 7.84 -7.18
N THR A 7 3.93 8.26 -8.04
CA THR A 7 3.03 9.39 -7.81
C THR A 7 3.77 10.70 -7.51
N ASP A 8 4.77 11.02 -8.35
CA ASP A 8 5.31 12.38 -8.43
C ASP A 8 4.92 13.03 -9.77
N THR A 9 5.15 14.34 -9.89
CA THR A 9 4.76 15.05 -11.12
C THR A 9 5.48 14.50 -12.36
N PRO A 10 6.80 14.23 -12.35
CA PRO A 10 7.46 13.54 -13.46
C PRO A 10 6.83 12.20 -13.87
N THR A 11 6.52 11.32 -12.92
CA THR A 11 5.93 10.00 -13.24
C THR A 11 4.52 10.14 -13.78
N MET A 12 3.71 11.05 -13.21
CA MET A 12 2.37 11.31 -13.71
C MET A 12 2.41 11.80 -15.17
N ARG A 13 3.32 12.71 -15.54
CA ARG A 13 3.48 13.17 -16.94
C ARG A 13 3.87 12.03 -17.87
N MET A 14 4.87 11.24 -17.48
CA MET A 14 5.29 10.05 -18.24
C MET A 14 4.12 9.07 -18.44
N CYS A 15 3.31 8.85 -17.40
CA CYS A 15 2.12 8.01 -17.48
C CYS A 15 1.05 8.60 -18.40
N TYR A 16 0.85 9.92 -18.40
CA TYR A 16 -0.10 10.61 -19.28
C TYR A 16 0.31 10.52 -20.75
N GLU A 17 1.61 10.66 -21.04
CA GLU A 17 2.16 10.49 -22.38
C GLU A 17 2.01 9.06 -22.90
N ALA A 18 2.10 8.06 -22.02
CA ALA A 18 1.88 6.65 -22.37
C ALA A 18 0.41 6.30 -22.65
N ILE A 19 -0.54 7.16 -22.27
CA ILE A 19 -1.97 6.95 -22.58
C ILE A 19 -2.24 7.37 -24.03
N GLY A 20 -2.83 6.44 -24.80
CA GLY A 20 -3.14 6.64 -26.21
C GLY A 20 -4.07 7.84 -26.49
N LEU A 21 -4.20 8.18 -27.77
CA LEU A 21 -4.95 9.34 -28.24
C LEU A 21 -6.47 9.28 -27.94
N SER A 22 -7.03 8.09 -27.73
CA SER A 22 -8.43 7.90 -27.37
C SER A 22 -8.71 8.07 -25.87
N GLY A 23 -7.69 8.47 -25.09
CA GLY A 23 -7.82 8.66 -23.65
C GLY A 23 -7.70 7.37 -22.85
N GLY A 24 -8.09 7.44 -21.57
CA GLY A 24 -7.99 6.27 -20.69
C GLY A 24 -8.21 6.56 -19.21
N LYS A 25 -7.66 5.67 -18.38
CA LYS A 25 -7.70 5.76 -16.93
C LYS A 25 -6.28 5.80 -16.38
N TYR A 26 -6.04 6.75 -15.48
CA TYR A 26 -4.84 6.86 -14.67
C TYR A 26 -5.23 6.64 -13.22
N PHE A 27 -4.49 5.79 -12.52
CA PHE A 27 -4.72 5.53 -11.10
C PHE A 27 -3.40 5.58 -10.35
N ALA A 28 -3.32 6.38 -9.28
CA ALA A 28 -2.11 6.54 -8.48
C ALA A 28 -2.26 5.96 -7.07
N ILE A 29 -1.15 5.71 -6.38
CA ILE A 29 -1.18 5.26 -4.98
C ILE A 29 -1.31 6.42 -3.97
N GLU A 30 -1.15 7.66 -4.43
CA GLU A 30 -1.12 8.87 -3.60
C GLU A 30 -1.87 10.04 -4.26
N ALA A 31 -2.12 11.13 -3.54
CA ALA A 31 -2.79 12.31 -4.09
C ALA A 31 -2.04 12.86 -5.32
N ILE A 32 -2.80 13.12 -6.38
CA ILE A 32 -2.27 13.45 -7.72
C ILE A 32 -2.08 14.95 -7.92
N ASP A 33 -1.14 15.33 -8.78
CA ASP A 33 -0.92 16.71 -9.19
C ASP A 33 -2.10 17.23 -10.03
N ILE A 34 -2.79 18.25 -9.51
CA ILE A 34 -3.99 18.81 -10.17
C ILE A 34 -3.65 19.47 -11.50
N VAL A 35 -2.47 20.06 -11.65
CA VAL A 35 -2.08 20.76 -12.89
C VAL A 35 -1.96 19.74 -14.01
N THR A 36 -1.22 18.65 -13.77
CA THR A 36 -1.07 17.55 -14.73
C THR A 36 -2.42 16.86 -14.97
N LYS A 37 -3.26 16.69 -13.95
CA LYS A 37 -4.61 16.10 -14.10
C LYS A 37 -5.41 16.76 -15.22
N TYR A 38 -5.39 18.08 -15.28
CA TYR A 38 -6.21 18.86 -16.23
C TYR A 38 -5.56 19.09 -17.60
N THR A 39 -4.37 18.55 -17.86
CA THR A 39 -3.73 18.60 -19.19
C THR A 39 -4.42 17.75 -20.25
N ARG A 40 -5.16 16.72 -19.83
CA ARG A 40 -5.89 15.78 -20.69
C ARG A 40 -7.30 15.59 -20.13
N THR A 41 -8.31 16.03 -20.85
CA THR A 41 -9.73 15.89 -20.45
C THR A 41 -10.31 14.50 -20.76
N ASP A 42 -9.66 13.75 -21.63
CA ASP A 42 -9.99 12.39 -22.03
C ASP A 42 -9.34 11.31 -21.13
N VAL A 43 -8.65 11.73 -20.08
CA VAL A 43 -8.06 10.84 -19.06
C VAL A 43 -8.82 10.98 -17.75
N LEU A 44 -9.47 9.90 -17.31
CA LEU A 44 -10.04 9.81 -15.98
C LEU A 44 -8.94 9.46 -14.98
N ALA A 45 -8.55 10.44 -14.16
CA ALA A 45 -7.51 10.30 -13.16
C ALA A 45 -8.07 10.27 -11.73
N ASP A 46 -7.67 9.24 -10.99
CA ASP A 46 -8.04 9.01 -9.60
C ASP A 46 -6.86 8.40 -8.83
N TRP A 47 -7.03 8.17 -7.53
CA TRP A 47 -5.97 7.66 -6.67
C TRP A 47 -6.49 6.88 -5.47
N LEU A 48 -5.59 6.10 -4.88
CA LEU A 48 -5.88 5.21 -3.76
C LEU A 48 -5.96 5.99 -2.43
N MET A 49 -7.16 6.13 -1.89
CA MET A 49 -7.32 6.47 -0.46
C MET A 49 -7.37 5.19 0.37
N ALA A 50 -6.23 4.56 0.65
CA ALA A 50 -6.20 3.26 1.33
C ALA A 50 -6.99 3.21 2.66
N PRO A 51 -6.95 4.23 3.54
CA PRO A 51 -7.66 4.17 4.83
C PRO A 51 -9.17 4.00 4.75
N ILE A 52 -9.83 4.36 3.63
CA ILE A 52 -11.30 4.21 3.53
C ILE A 52 -11.75 2.75 3.64
N ILE A 53 -10.87 1.78 3.41
CA ILE A 53 -11.18 0.36 3.51
C ILE A 53 -11.62 -0.06 4.93
N MET A 54 -11.32 0.76 5.95
CA MET A 54 -11.84 0.58 7.30
C MET A 54 -13.33 0.92 7.42
N GLY A 55 -13.90 1.67 6.47
CA GLY A 55 -15.29 2.14 6.45
C GLY A 55 -15.63 3.23 7.46
N THR A 56 -14.67 3.65 8.28
CA THR A 56 -14.76 4.78 9.20
C THR A 56 -14.36 6.10 8.53
N CYS A 57 -14.62 7.21 9.21
CA CYS A 57 -14.18 8.53 8.76
C CYS A 57 -12.65 8.59 8.67
N VAL A 58 -12.13 9.27 7.65
CA VAL A 58 -10.71 9.61 7.52
C VAL A 58 -10.54 11.09 7.85
N GLU A 59 -10.07 11.38 9.05
CA GLU A 59 -9.91 12.73 9.60
C GLU A 59 -8.54 13.34 9.24
N LEU A 60 -8.24 13.36 7.93
CA LEU A 60 -7.04 14.00 7.39
C LEU A 60 -7.41 15.31 6.67
N ALA A 61 -6.52 16.30 6.77
CA ALA A 61 -6.72 17.60 6.14
C ALA A 61 -6.62 17.53 4.60
N GLY A 62 -7.15 18.56 3.94
CA GLY A 62 -6.99 18.76 2.50
C GLY A 62 -7.65 17.68 1.65
N THR A 63 -6.93 17.19 0.65
CA THR A 63 -7.43 16.22 -0.35
C THR A 63 -7.69 14.83 0.23
N TYR A 64 -7.28 14.57 1.48
CA TYR A 64 -7.34 13.24 2.09
C TYR A 64 -8.60 12.94 2.89
N GLY A 65 -9.31 13.96 3.37
CA GLY A 65 -10.49 13.76 4.21
C GLY A 65 -11.60 12.98 3.50
N ARG A 66 -12.20 11.99 4.17
CA ARG A 66 -13.32 11.21 3.63
C ARG A 66 -14.35 10.92 4.72
N PRO A 67 -15.67 10.94 4.40
CA PRO A 67 -16.70 10.52 5.34
C PRO A 67 -16.63 9.01 5.61
N ALA A 68 -17.27 8.57 6.68
CA ALA A 68 -17.49 7.14 6.92
C ALA A 68 -18.36 6.52 5.81
N ILE A 69 -17.96 5.35 5.32
CA ILE A 69 -18.65 4.58 4.29
C ILE A 69 -18.60 3.10 4.71
N PRO A 70 -19.60 2.61 5.48
CA PRO A 70 -19.62 1.24 5.99
C PRO A 70 -19.48 0.15 4.91
N GLU A 71 -19.91 0.44 3.69
CA GLU A 71 -19.79 -0.44 2.53
C GLU A 71 -18.32 -0.76 2.20
N ASN A 72 -17.40 0.18 2.45
CA ASN A 72 -15.97 -0.05 2.23
C ASN A 72 -15.42 -1.10 3.21
N ARG A 73 -15.88 -1.12 4.47
CA ARG A 73 -15.52 -2.16 5.44
C ARG A 73 -15.97 -3.54 4.98
N ARG A 74 -17.20 -3.63 4.47
CA ARG A 74 -17.76 -4.87 3.91
C ARG A 74 -17.00 -5.33 2.67
N PHE A 75 -16.65 -4.39 1.79
CA PHE A 75 -15.84 -4.65 0.60
C PHE A 75 -14.45 -5.16 0.99
N GLY A 76 -13.76 -4.46 1.88
CA GLY A 76 -12.45 -4.85 2.40
C GLY A 76 -12.47 -6.25 3.00
N GLY A 77 -13.39 -6.51 3.93
CA GLY A 77 -13.52 -7.83 4.58
C GLY A 77 -13.63 -8.98 3.57
N LYS A 78 -14.49 -8.84 2.56
CA LYS A 78 -14.64 -9.86 1.50
C LYS A 78 -13.36 -10.06 0.70
N ARG A 79 -12.63 -8.98 0.38
CA ARG A 79 -11.37 -9.05 -0.39
C ARG A 79 -10.21 -9.63 0.41
N PHE A 80 -10.10 -9.32 1.70
CA PHE A 80 -9.08 -9.88 2.58
C PHE A 80 -9.23 -11.40 2.73
N LEU A 81 -10.46 -11.93 2.79
CA LEU A 81 -10.69 -13.38 2.81
C LEU A 81 -10.19 -14.07 1.52
N ILE A 82 -10.44 -13.45 0.36
CA ILE A 82 -9.93 -13.93 -0.93
C ILE A 82 -8.40 -13.88 -0.93
N LEU A 83 -7.79 -12.76 -0.50
CA LEU A 83 -6.35 -12.60 -0.45
C LEU A 83 -5.68 -13.64 0.47
N LYS A 84 -6.27 -13.89 1.65
CA LYS A 84 -5.80 -14.92 2.59
C LYS A 84 -5.81 -16.29 1.93
N LYS A 85 -6.88 -16.64 1.20
CA LYS A 85 -6.97 -17.91 0.47
C LYS A 85 -5.88 -18.02 -0.60
N LEU A 86 -5.71 -16.99 -1.44
CA LEU A 86 -4.69 -16.98 -2.49
C LEU A 86 -3.26 -17.08 -1.93
N LEU A 87 -2.99 -16.46 -0.77
CA LEU A 87 -1.72 -16.59 -0.07
C LEU A 87 -1.52 -18.01 0.47
N SER A 88 -2.54 -18.60 1.12
CA SER A 88 -2.43 -19.96 1.67
C SER A 88 -2.27 -21.03 0.60
N GLU A 89 -2.83 -20.81 -0.59
CA GLU A 89 -2.71 -21.70 -1.75
C GLU A 89 -1.43 -21.47 -2.55
N GLY A 90 -0.61 -20.47 -2.18
CA GLY A 90 0.63 -20.13 -2.89
C GLY A 90 0.42 -19.52 -4.28
N VAL A 91 -0.82 -19.12 -4.63
CA VAL A 91 -1.14 -18.46 -5.91
C VAL A 91 -0.48 -17.10 -6.00
N ILE A 92 -0.37 -16.41 -4.87
CA ILE A 92 0.39 -15.16 -4.74
C ILE A 92 1.42 -15.30 -3.62
N ASN A 93 2.54 -14.61 -3.79
CA ASN A 93 3.62 -14.59 -2.82
C ASN A 93 3.78 -13.18 -2.24
N GLY A 94 4.14 -13.11 -0.96
CA GLY A 94 4.54 -11.85 -0.34
C GLY A 94 5.82 -11.29 -0.98
N HIS A 95 6.03 -9.99 -0.84
CA HIS A 95 7.30 -9.37 -1.20
C HIS A 95 8.46 -9.99 -0.39
N PRO A 96 9.67 -10.16 -0.96
CA PRO A 96 10.82 -10.71 -0.24
C PRO A 96 11.05 -10.06 1.13
N LEU A 97 11.24 -10.91 2.13
CA LEU A 97 11.43 -10.53 3.52
C LEU A 97 12.91 -10.32 3.84
N GLU A 98 13.19 -9.32 4.67
CA GLU A 98 14.49 -9.14 5.32
C GLU A 98 14.27 -9.10 6.83
N ILE A 99 14.64 -10.19 7.50
CA ILE A 99 14.50 -10.32 8.95
C ILE A 99 15.64 -9.53 9.61
N ARG A 100 15.29 -8.68 10.57
CA ARG A 100 16.20 -7.86 11.36
C ARG A 100 16.16 -8.33 12.80
N GLU A 101 17.34 -8.51 13.38
CA GLU A 101 17.51 -8.81 14.80
C GLU A 101 17.46 -7.53 15.65
N GLY A 102 17.34 -7.68 16.97
CA GLY A 102 17.37 -6.57 17.92
C GLY A 102 16.02 -6.07 18.43
N GLY A 103 14.92 -6.77 18.13
CA GLY A 103 13.60 -6.47 18.70
C GLY A 103 13.06 -5.07 18.37
N LEU A 104 12.03 -4.64 19.09
CA LEU A 104 11.38 -3.34 18.86
C LEU A 104 12.37 -2.15 18.82
N ALA A 105 13.49 -2.23 19.56
CA ALA A 105 14.54 -1.22 19.56
C ALA A 105 15.14 -0.96 18.17
N LYS A 106 15.03 -1.91 17.22
CA LYS A 106 15.54 -1.76 15.85
C LYS A 106 14.58 -1.03 14.90
N ILE A 107 13.32 -0.83 15.28
CA ILE A 107 12.30 -0.22 14.40
C ILE A 107 12.71 1.17 13.88
N PRO A 108 13.24 2.10 14.70
CA PRO A 108 13.65 3.42 14.20
C PRO A 108 14.71 3.35 13.09
N ASP A 109 15.69 2.45 13.23
CA ASP A 109 16.71 2.22 12.20
C ASP A 109 16.11 1.65 10.91
N CYS A 110 15.17 0.69 11.03
CA CYS A 110 14.46 0.12 9.90
C CYS A 110 13.69 1.20 9.12
N ILE A 111 12.99 2.09 9.83
CA ILE A 111 12.25 3.22 9.23
C ILE A 111 13.21 4.18 8.52
N ASN A 112 14.31 4.56 9.19
CA ASN A 112 15.32 5.45 8.61
C ASN A 112 15.98 4.84 7.37
N ASN A 113 16.23 3.53 7.38
CA ASN A 113 16.74 2.82 6.22
C ASN A 113 15.79 2.90 5.03
N VAL A 114 14.47 2.74 5.23
CA VAL A 114 13.48 2.88 4.15
C VAL A 114 13.48 4.31 3.61
N ARG A 115 13.49 5.31 4.49
CA ARG A 115 13.49 6.74 4.11
C ARG A 115 14.73 7.14 3.30
N VAL A 116 15.92 6.75 3.74
CA VAL A 116 17.20 7.13 3.11
C VAL A 116 17.51 6.27 1.87
N ARG A 117 17.17 4.99 1.88
CA ARG A 117 17.45 4.09 0.74
C ARG A 117 16.48 4.26 -0.43
N GLY A 118 15.32 4.90 -0.22
CA GLY A 118 14.44 5.36 -1.30
C GLY A 118 15.15 6.28 -2.32
N VAL A 119 16.27 6.90 -1.94
CA VAL A 119 17.07 7.79 -2.81
C VAL A 119 18.10 7.04 -3.68
N ARG A 120 18.43 5.77 -3.36
CA ARG A 120 19.57 5.04 -3.98
C ARG A 120 19.19 3.71 -4.65
N GLY A 121 18.08 3.66 -5.38
CA GLY A 121 17.77 2.57 -6.32
C GLY A 121 17.65 1.17 -5.72
N VAL A 122 17.42 1.05 -4.41
CA VAL A 122 17.31 -0.25 -3.72
C VAL A 122 15.85 -0.71 -3.71
N ARG A 123 15.61 -1.97 -4.10
CA ARG A 123 14.33 -2.66 -3.88
C ARG A 123 13.94 -2.57 -2.41
N ALA A 124 12.81 -1.95 -2.09
CA ALA A 124 12.30 -1.87 -0.73
C ALA A 124 11.96 -3.29 -0.22
N LYS A 125 12.91 -3.94 0.45
CA LYS A 125 12.67 -5.22 1.12
C LYS A 125 11.70 -5.00 2.26
N ARG A 126 10.75 -5.94 2.45
CA ARG A 126 9.87 -5.91 3.61
C ARG A 126 10.70 -6.28 4.85
N GLN A 127 11.08 -5.27 5.62
CA GLN A 127 11.84 -5.45 6.85
C GLN A 127 10.91 -5.90 7.96
N VAL A 128 11.25 -7.00 8.62
CA VAL A 128 10.49 -7.53 9.75
C VAL A 128 11.45 -7.64 10.92
N VAL A 129 11.00 -7.20 12.10
CA VAL A 129 11.77 -7.34 13.32
C VAL A 129 11.14 -8.42 14.20
N SER A 130 11.93 -9.37 14.67
CA SER A 130 11.43 -10.42 15.57
C SER A 130 11.05 -9.81 16.91
N LEU A 131 9.84 -10.12 17.41
CA LEU A 131 9.40 -9.71 18.75
C LEU A 131 9.94 -10.63 19.85
N LEU A 132 10.37 -11.83 19.50
CA LEU A 132 10.95 -12.79 20.43
C LEU A 132 12.47 -12.71 20.34
N ALA A 133 13.11 -12.26 21.42
CA ALA A 133 14.49 -12.62 21.70
C ALA A 133 14.48 -14.13 21.99
N GLU A 134 15.18 -14.91 21.16
CA GLU A 134 15.40 -16.35 21.31
C GLU A 134 14.17 -17.28 21.24
N TYR A 135 13.42 -17.34 20.13
CA TYR A 135 12.82 -18.62 19.66
C TYR A 135 12.10 -18.48 18.31
N ILE A 136 12.76 -18.60 17.15
CA ILE A 136 12.13 -19.20 15.94
C ILE A 136 13.25 -19.79 15.05
N VAL A 137 13.70 -20.99 15.39
CA VAL A 137 14.22 -21.96 14.39
C VAL A 137 13.19 -23.08 14.33
N SER A 138 12.04 -22.83 13.66
CA SER A 138 11.09 -23.88 13.29
C SER A 138 9.87 -23.39 12.47
N CYS A 139 9.42 -22.14 12.60
CA CYS A 139 8.22 -21.69 11.88
C CYS A 139 8.54 -21.14 10.49
N GLN A 140 8.76 -22.04 9.53
CA GLN A 140 8.17 -21.81 8.22
C GLN A 140 6.65 -21.83 8.39
N VAL A 141 5.98 -20.76 7.96
CA VAL A 141 4.51 -20.67 7.83
C VAL A 141 3.73 -20.53 9.15
N ASN A 142 3.58 -19.30 9.64
CA ASN A 142 2.32 -18.75 10.21
C ASN A 142 2.57 -17.36 10.81
N MET A 143 2.77 -16.35 9.95
CA MET A 143 2.61 -14.95 10.37
C MET A 143 1.17 -14.52 10.07
N LEU A 144 0.24 -15.21 10.72
CA LEU A 144 -1.17 -14.87 10.93
C LEU A 144 -1.30 -14.65 12.44
N ALA A 145 -0.87 -13.50 12.94
CA ALA A 145 -1.18 -13.01 14.30
C ALA A 145 -0.47 -11.65 14.52
N LEU A 146 -0.86 -10.64 13.75
CA LEU A 146 -1.39 -9.46 14.40
C LEU A 146 -2.85 -9.46 13.98
N ASP A 147 -3.63 -10.24 14.72
CA ASP A 147 -5.04 -9.93 14.95
C ASP A 147 -5.05 -8.51 15.51
N ILE A 148 -4.96 -7.51 14.63
CA ILE A 148 -5.76 -6.33 14.86
C ILE A 148 -7.17 -6.89 14.68
N ASP A 149 -7.79 -7.19 15.81
CA ASP A 149 -9.22 -7.14 15.98
C ASP A 149 -9.72 -5.87 15.29
N ILE A 150 -9.97 -5.99 13.99
CA ILE A 150 -10.94 -5.13 13.33
C ILE A 150 -12.26 -5.73 13.80
N GLN A 151 -12.58 -5.50 15.09
CA GLN A 151 -13.79 -5.95 15.75
C GLN A 151 -14.94 -5.72 14.77
N CYS A 152 -15.47 -6.84 14.30
CA CYS A 152 -16.74 -6.89 13.62
C CYS A 152 -17.78 -6.74 14.73
N ASP A 153 -18.08 -5.50 15.11
CA ASP A 153 -19.34 -5.11 15.73
C ASP A 153 -19.88 -3.87 14.98
#